data_AF-A0A932IPU3-F1
#
_entry.id   AF-A0A932IPU3-F1
#
_cell.length_a   1.000
_cell.length_b   1.000
_cell.length_c   1.000
_cell.angle_alpha   90.00
_cell.angle_beta   90.00
_cell.angle_gamma   90.00
#
_symmetry.space_group_name_H-M   'P 1'
#
loop_
_entity.id
_entity.type
_entity.pdbx_description
1 polymer ?
#
loop_
_entity_poly.entity_id
_entity_poly.type
_entity_poly.pdbx_seq_one_letter_code
_entity_poly.pdbx_strand_id
1 'polypeptide(L)'
;MDELLKSFLDNEILVYVVMAFVPLLWIVPYALLAVYLERKISAHMQDRLGPMRTGGWHGWAQTIADILKLIQKEDIVPAAADKKLHLLSPYVVFIGSYVAFATIPFSSAYIGSNINIGLFYFIAVSSLVVAGLLMAGWSSNNKWSMFGAMRSAAQIISYEIPSVLSLLVVVMIAGSLNLQDINHQQSGWFWNWFVFKYPPFVFVAFVIYFVASLAETNRTPFDMPE
;
A
#
# COMPACT_ATOMS: atom_id res chain seq x y z
N MET A 1 18.31 15.54 -2.84
CA MET A 1 17.08 16.29 -2.49
C MET A 1 17.20 16.88 -1.09
N ASP A 2 17.57 16.09 -0.09
CA ASP A 2 17.71 16.55 1.30
C ASP A 2 18.65 17.76 1.46
N GLU A 3 19.87 17.71 0.89
CA GLU A 3 20.82 18.83 0.93
C GLU A 3 20.29 20.09 0.23
N LEU A 4 19.54 19.94 -0.86
CA LEU A 4 18.95 21.04 -1.61
C LEU A 4 17.79 21.67 -0.83
N LEU A 5 16.96 20.86 -0.17
CA LEU A 5 15.88 21.36 0.67
C LEU A 5 16.43 22.05 1.93
N LYS A 6 17.50 21.51 2.53
CA LYS A 6 18.20 22.13 3.66
C LYS A 6 18.76 23.50 3.30
N SER A 7 19.31 23.68 2.09
CA SER A 7 19.79 24.99 1.65
C SER A 7 18.69 26.03 1.40
N PHE A 8 17.44 25.59 1.19
CA PHE A 8 16.30 26.49 0.92
C PHE A 8 15.45 26.78 2.16
N LEU A 9 15.33 25.83 3.10
CA LEU A 9 14.34 25.90 4.19
C LEU A 9 14.93 26.19 5.57
N ASP A 10 16.27 26.15 5.75
CA ASP A 10 17.03 26.44 7.00
C ASP A 10 16.53 25.74 8.30
N ASN A 11 15.45 24.97 8.24
CA ASN A 11 14.79 24.29 9.35
C ASN A 11 14.59 22.82 9.00
N GLU A 12 15.28 21.95 9.72
CA GLU A 12 15.31 20.50 9.45
C GLU A 12 13.93 19.85 9.56
N ILE A 13 13.08 20.30 10.49
CA ILE A 13 11.73 19.76 10.68
C ILE A 13 10.88 20.00 9.43
N LEU A 14 10.98 21.21 8.86
CA LEU A 14 10.22 21.58 7.66
C LEU A 14 10.68 20.75 6.44
N VAL A 15 11.99 20.49 6.33
CA VAL A 15 12.53 19.62 5.29
C VAL A 15 11.94 18.20 5.40
N TYR A 16 11.90 17.62 6.59
CA TYR A 16 11.31 16.29 6.79
C TYR A 16 9.81 16.25 6.49
N VAL A 17 9.05 17.30 6.86
CA VAL A 17 7.62 17.39 6.53
C VAL A 17 7.41 17.45 5.01
N VAL A 18 8.20 18.25 4.30
CA VAL A 18 8.13 18.34 2.83
C VAL A 18 8.52 17.00 2.20
N MET A 19 9.60 16.37 2.67
CA MET A 19 10.05 15.05 2.21
C MET A 19 8.97 13.99 2.44
N ALA A 20 8.27 14.02 3.58
CA ALA A 20 7.17 13.12 3.88
C ALA A 20 5.94 13.38 3.01
N PHE A 21 5.80 14.55 2.37
CA PHE A 21 4.68 14.87 1.46
C PHE A 21 4.92 14.41 0.01
N VAL A 22 6.19 14.24 -0.39
CA VAL A 22 6.56 13.84 -1.76
C VAL A 22 5.91 12.51 -2.20
N PRO A 23 5.88 11.43 -1.40
CA PRO A 23 5.24 10.17 -1.80
C PRO A 23 3.74 10.35 -2.07
N LEU A 24 3.07 11.22 -1.30
CA LEU A 24 1.64 11.51 -1.47
C LEU A 24 1.35 12.10 -2.86
N LEU A 25 2.23 12.97 -3.36
CA LEU A 25 2.11 13.56 -4.71
C LEU A 25 2.15 12.51 -5.82
N TRP A 26 2.76 11.35 -5.57
CA TRP A 26 2.79 10.24 -6.53
C TRP A 26 1.66 9.23 -6.30
N ILE A 27 1.37 8.89 -5.03
CA ILE A 27 0.33 7.92 -4.66
C ILE A 27 -1.05 8.38 -5.11
N VAL A 28 -1.39 9.66 -4.96
CA VAL A 28 -2.73 10.17 -5.30
C VAL A 28 -3.01 10.04 -6.81
N PRO A 29 -2.17 10.56 -7.73
CA PRO A 29 -2.34 10.32 -9.16
C PRO A 29 -2.33 8.84 -9.54
N TYR A 30 -1.44 8.04 -8.92
CA TYR A 30 -1.36 6.61 -9.17
C TYR A 30 -2.66 5.90 -8.80
N ALA A 31 -3.24 6.18 -7.63
CA ALA A 31 -4.50 5.59 -7.19
C ALA A 31 -5.65 5.94 -8.14
N LEU A 32 -5.72 7.19 -8.62
CA LEU A 32 -6.73 7.61 -9.60
C LEU A 32 -6.58 6.89 -10.94
N LEU A 33 -5.34 6.72 -11.41
CA LEU A 33 -5.06 5.93 -12.60
C LEU A 33 -5.40 4.46 -12.40
N ALA A 34 -5.03 3.87 -11.26
CA ALA A 34 -5.28 2.46 -10.95
C ALA A 34 -6.78 2.15 -10.92
N VAL A 35 -7.60 2.97 -10.26
CA VAL A 35 -9.07 2.80 -10.24
C VAL A 35 -9.68 2.95 -11.65
N TYR A 36 -9.19 3.90 -12.44
CA TYR A 36 -9.64 4.08 -13.81
C TYR A 36 -9.28 2.88 -14.70
N LEU A 37 -8.03 2.41 -14.60
CA LEU A 37 -7.52 1.25 -15.32
C LEU A 37 -8.26 -0.01 -14.91
N GLU A 38 -8.51 -0.22 -13.62
CA GLU A 38 -9.27 -1.37 -13.13
C GLU A 38 -10.66 -1.43 -13.77
N ARG A 39 -11.38 -0.31 -13.83
CA ARG A 39 -12.70 -0.23 -14.49
C ARG A 39 -12.62 -0.49 -15.99
N LYS A 40 -11.57 -0.01 -16.67
CA LYS A 40 -11.39 -0.23 -18.11
C LYS A 40 -11.01 -1.67 -18.39
N ILE A 41 -10.01 -2.21 -17.70
CA ILE A 41 -9.51 -3.57 -17.90
C ILE A 41 -10.61 -4.58 -17.59
N SER A 42 -11.30 -4.46 -16.45
CA SER A 42 -12.41 -5.35 -16.09
C SER A 42 -13.57 -5.29 -17.09
N ALA A 43 -13.87 -4.11 -17.64
CA ALA A 43 -14.87 -3.96 -18.68
C ALA A 43 -14.46 -4.66 -19.99
N HIS A 44 -13.22 -4.51 -20.44
CA HIS A 44 -12.73 -5.19 -21.65
C HIS A 44 -12.68 -6.72 -21.48
N MET A 45 -12.32 -7.21 -20.28
CA MET A 45 -12.38 -8.65 -19.98
C MET A 45 -13.82 -9.20 -20.07
N GLN A 46 -14.82 -8.37 -19.79
CA GLN A 46 -16.26 -8.71 -19.82
C GLN A 46 -16.92 -8.34 -21.16
N ASP A 47 -16.16 -7.98 -22.19
CA ASP A 47 -16.66 -7.52 -23.49
C ASP A 47 -17.68 -6.36 -23.39
N ARG A 48 -17.45 -5.44 -22.45
CA ARG A 48 -18.22 -4.20 -22.32
C ARG A 48 -17.32 -2.98 -22.33
N LEU A 49 -17.88 -1.84 -22.71
CA LEU A 49 -17.16 -0.57 -22.65
C LEU A 49 -17.09 -0.08 -21.20
N GLY A 50 -15.88 0.24 -20.72
CA GLY A 50 -15.69 0.94 -19.45
C GLY A 50 -16.20 2.39 -19.50
N PRO A 51 -15.82 3.26 -18.54
CA PRO A 51 -16.24 4.67 -18.56
C PRO A 51 -15.93 5.36 -19.90
N MET A 52 -16.91 5.99 -20.55
CA MET A 52 -16.73 6.67 -21.87
C MET A 52 -17.21 8.11 -21.91
N ARG A 53 -17.86 8.61 -20.86
CA ARG A 53 -18.61 9.89 -20.90
C ARG A 53 -17.93 11.00 -20.10
N THR A 54 -17.62 10.75 -18.83
CA THR A 54 -17.16 11.77 -17.87
C THR A 54 -15.76 12.30 -18.22
N GLY A 55 -15.64 13.56 -18.63
CA GLY A 55 -14.37 14.14 -19.11
C GLY A 55 -14.12 14.00 -20.62
N GLY A 56 -15.11 13.53 -21.39
CA GLY A 56 -14.96 13.35 -22.83
C GLY A 56 -14.27 12.02 -23.16
N TRP A 57 -13.28 12.04 -24.07
CA TRP A 57 -12.68 10.83 -24.65
C TRP A 57 -12.25 9.82 -23.56
N HIS A 58 -12.81 8.61 -23.63
CA HIS A 58 -12.59 7.50 -22.71
C HIS A 58 -12.86 7.75 -21.21
N GLY A 59 -13.53 8.82 -20.81
CA GLY A 59 -14.04 8.93 -19.44
C GLY A 59 -12.98 9.22 -18.36
N TRP A 60 -11.86 9.88 -18.70
CA TRP A 60 -10.73 10.08 -17.78
C TRP A 60 -11.08 10.88 -16.52
N ALA A 61 -12.09 11.76 -16.57
CA ALA A 61 -12.49 12.57 -15.41
C ALA A 61 -13.40 11.82 -14.43
N GLN A 62 -13.71 10.54 -14.67
CA GLN A 62 -14.60 9.76 -13.82
C GLN A 62 -14.07 9.65 -12.38
N THR A 63 -12.78 9.40 -12.18
CA THR A 63 -12.19 9.22 -10.85
C THR A 63 -12.13 10.54 -10.07
N ILE A 64 -11.97 11.66 -10.77
CA ILE A 64 -12.09 13.01 -10.19
C ILE A 64 -13.53 13.26 -9.72
N ALA A 65 -14.52 12.91 -10.53
CA ALA A 65 -15.93 13.03 -10.15
C ALA A 65 -16.28 12.17 -8.93
N ASP A 66 -15.68 10.98 -8.81
CA ASP A 66 -15.88 10.11 -7.64
C ASP A 66 -15.28 10.72 -6.36
N ILE A 67 -14.10 11.35 -6.43
CA ILE A 67 -13.55 12.11 -5.27
C ILE A 67 -14.51 13.22 -4.86
N LEU A 68 -14.94 14.04 -5.83
CA LEU A 68 -15.83 15.18 -5.55
C LEU A 68 -17.14 14.70 -4.93
N LYS A 69 -17.66 13.56 -5.39
CA LYS A 69 -18.84 12.91 -4.81
C LYS A 69 -18.60 12.47 -3.36
N LEU A 70 -17.46 11.87 -3.05
CA LEU A 70 -17.14 11.41 -1.70
C LEU A 70 -16.98 12.57 -0.72
N ILE A 71 -16.36 13.68 -1.13
CA ILE A 71 -16.19 14.89 -0.29
C ILE A 71 -17.55 15.55 0.01
N GLN A 72 -18.48 15.53 -0.94
CA GLN A 72 -19.83 16.10 -0.78
C GLN A 72 -20.77 15.17 0.00
N LYS A 73 -20.41 13.90 0.14
CA LYS A 73 -21.28 12.92 0.78
C LYS A 73 -21.26 13.12 2.29
N GLU A 74 -22.44 13.02 2.89
CA GLU A 74 -22.58 13.09 4.34
C GLU A 74 -21.82 11.96 5.02
N ASP A 75 -20.97 12.32 5.98
CA ASP A 75 -20.25 11.38 6.84
C ASP A 75 -21.15 11.03 8.05
N ILE A 76 -21.72 9.83 8.03
CA ILE A 76 -22.70 9.38 9.03
C ILE A 76 -22.05 8.30 9.90
N VAL A 77 -22.05 8.53 11.21
CA VAL A 77 -21.66 7.53 12.22
C VAL A 77 -22.92 6.86 12.77
N PRO A 78 -23.02 5.52 12.76
CA PRO A 78 -24.18 4.82 13.32
C PRO A 78 -24.39 5.17 14.81
N ALA A 79 -25.64 5.34 15.24
CA ALA A 79 -25.94 5.76 16.61
C ALA A 79 -25.49 4.75 17.68
N ALA A 80 -25.45 3.47 17.34
CA ALA A 80 -25.00 2.40 18.23
C ALA A 80 -23.49 2.15 18.16
N ALA A 81 -22.76 2.79 17.24
CA ALA A 81 -21.33 2.58 17.05
C ALA A 81 -20.50 3.34 18.10
N ASP A 82 -19.30 2.82 18.41
CA ASP A 82 -18.31 3.59 19.15
C ASP A 82 -17.75 4.69 18.25
N LYS A 83 -18.21 5.93 18.45
CA LYS A 83 -17.84 7.08 17.62
C LYS A 83 -16.33 7.31 17.53
N LYS A 84 -15.59 7.11 18.62
CA LYS A 84 -14.14 7.40 18.63
C LYS A 84 -13.39 6.35 17.81
N LEU A 85 -13.66 5.07 18.07
CA LEU A 85 -13.00 3.98 17.34
C LEU A 85 -13.43 3.93 15.87
N HIS A 86 -14.71 4.22 15.59
CA HIS A 86 -15.22 4.23 14.23
C HIS A 86 -14.54 5.31 13.38
N LEU A 87 -14.40 6.53 13.92
CA LEU A 87 -13.69 7.61 13.24
C LEU A 87 -12.19 7.37 13.16
N LEU A 88 -11.55 6.75 14.16
CA LEU A 88 -10.11 6.48 14.15
C LEU A 88 -9.71 5.36 13.19
N SER A 89 -10.59 4.38 12.97
CA SER A 89 -10.24 3.18 12.20
C SER A 89 -9.72 3.45 10.77
N PRO A 90 -10.30 4.34 9.94
CA PRO A 90 -9.79 4.62 8.60
C PRO A 90 -8.43 5.33 8.64
N TYR A 91 -8.20 6.19 9.65
CA TYR A 91 -6.91 6.85 9.83
C TYR A 91 -5.81 5.86 10.19
N VAL A 92 -6.08 4.86 11.04
CA VAL A 92 -5.09 3.83 11.39
C VAL A 92 -4.68 3.02 10.16
N VAL A 93 -5.64 2.60 9.33
CA VAL A 93 -5.36 1.88 8.08
C VAL A 93 -4.56 2.75 7.10
N PHE A 94 -4.94 4.01 6.94
CA PHE A 94 -4.23 4.95 6.06
C PHE A 94 -2.80 5.22 6.55
N ILE A 95 -2.62 5.48 7.85
CA ILE A 95 -1.30 5.72 8.43
C ILE A 95 -0.41 4.48 8.28
N GLY A 96 -0.92 3.29 8.59
CA GLY A 96 -0.17 2.05 8.41
C GLY A 96 0.30 1.86 6.97
N SER A 97 -0.60 1.99 6.00
CA SER A 97 -0.23 1.86 4.58
C SER A 97 0.70 2.98 4.08
N TYR A 98 0.53 4.21 4.55
CA TYR A 98 1.32 5.37 4.11
C TYR A 98 2.74 5.36 4.66
N VAL A 99 2.88 5.03 5.94
CA VAL A 99 4.16 5.08 6.66
C VAL A 99 5.15 4.04 6.12
N ALA A 100 4.65 2.94 5.54
CA ALA A 100 5.48 1.95 4.86
C ALA A 100 6.30 2.52 3.67
N PHE A 101 5.83 3.59 3.02
CA PHE A 101 6.56 4.25 1.93
C PHE A 101 7.79 5.02 2.40
N ALA A 102 7.92 5.29 3.70
CA ALA A 102 9.06 6.05 4.24
C ALA A 102 10.40 5.35 4.00
N THR A 103 10.42 4.01 3.97
CA THR A 103 11.65 3.22 3.80
C THR A 103 11.95 2.86 2.35
N ILE A 104 11.02 3.09 1.42
CA ILE A 104 11.17 2.70 0.01
C ILE A 104 12.07 3.70 -0.72
N PRO A 105 13.20 3.26 -1.31
CA PRO A 105 14.06 4.16 -2.09
C PRO A 105 13.47 4.38 -3.49
N PHE A 106 12.94 5.58 -3.77
CA PHE A 106 12.35 5.88 -5.08
C PHE A 106 13.40 6.30 -6.12
N SER A 107 14.48 6.96 -5.68
CA SER A 107 15.54 7.46 -6.56
C SER A 107 16.84 7.61 -5.78
N SER A 108 17.97 7.71 -6.48
CA SER A 108 19.25 8.09 -5.88
C SER A 108 19.19 9.46 -5.17
N ALA A 109 18.28 10.35 -5.61
CA ALA A 109 18.11 11.67 -5.02
C ALA A 109 17.05 11.72 -3.90
N TYR A 110 16.09 10.79 -3.92
CA TYR A 110 14.99 10.69 -2.94
C TYR A 110 14.94 9.27 -2.38
N ILE A 111 15.51 9.15 -1.20
CA ILE A 111 15.78 7.90 -0.52
C ILE A 111 14.71 7.61 0.56
N GLY A 112 13.83 8.58 0.86
CA GLY A 112 12.90 8.49 1.98
C GLY A 112 13.65 8.62 3.31
N SER A 113 13.73 7.54 4.07
CA SER A 113 14.49 7.41 5.30
C SER A 113 15.48 6.24 5.22
N ASN A 114 16.77 6.52 5.43
CA ASN A 114 17.82 5.50 5.44
C ASN A 114 17.88 4.79 6.79
N ILE A 115 16.97 3.84 7.01
CA ILE A 115 16.88 3.06 8.24
C ILE A 115 17.61 1.73 8.05
N ASN A 116 18.56 1.41 8.93
CA ASN A 116 19.30 0.14 8.92
C ASN A 116 18.39 -1.10 8.98
N ILE A 117 17.23 -0.97 9.64
CA ILE A 117 16.19 -2.00 9.80
C ILE A 117 14.98 -1.74 8.88
N GLY A 118 15.19 -1.15 7.70
CA GLY A 118 14.12 -0.70 6.80
C GLY A 118 13.11 -1.78 6.42
N LEU A 119 13.57 -3.00 6.09
CA LEU A 119 12.66 -4.10 5.76
C LEU A 119 11.84 -4.59 6.97
N PHE A 120 12.46 -4.63 8.16
CA PHE A 120 11.75 -5.00 9.39
C PHE A 120 10.70 -3.95 9.76
N TYR A 121 11.03 -2.67 9.59
CA TYR A 121 10.08 -1.57 9.75
C TYR A 121 8.88 -1.71 8.81
N PHE A 122 9.12 -2.01 7.53
CA PHE A 122 8.05 -2.21 6.54
C PHE A 122 7.05 -3.29 7.00
N ILE A 123 7.56 -4.44 7.44
CA ILE A 123 6.73 -5.56 7.97
C ILE A 123 6.01 -5.16 9.26
N ALA A 124 6.68 -4.44 10.17
CA ALA A 124 6.07 -4.03 11.42
C ALA A 124 4.88 -3.08 11.19
N VAL A 125 5.03 -2.15 10.24
CA VAL A 125 4.01 -1.15 9.95
C VAL A 125 2.82 -1.73 9.16
N SER A 126 3.04 -2.72 8.28
CA SER A 126 1.94 -3.41 7.57
C SER A 126 0.95 -4.07 8.54
N SER A 127 1.43 -4.60 9.67
CA SER A 127 0.57 -5.21 10.71
C SER A 127 -0.46 -4.25 11.31
N LEU A 128 -0.24 -2.93 11.25
CA LEU A 128 -1.21 -1.93 11.72
C LEU A 128 -2.51 -1.91 10.91
N VAL A 129 -2.46 -2.35 9.65
CA VAL A 129 -3.64 -2.44 8.79
C VAL A 129 -4.67 -3.43 9.37
N VAL A 130 -4.20 -4.57 9.89
CA VAL A 130 -5.06 -5.58 10.52
C VAL A 130 -5.75 -5.01 11.77
N ALA A 131 -5.01 -4.26 12.59
CA ALA A 131 -5.57 -3.60 13.76
C ALA A 131 -6.65 -2.57 13.39
N GLY A 132 -6.41 -1.80 12.32
CA GLY A 132 -7.40 -0.85 11.79
C GLY A 132 -8.68 -1.52 11.29
N LEU A 133 -8.58 -2.66 10.60
CA LEU A 133 -9.73 -3.44 10.13
C LEU A 133 -10.56 -4.02 11.28
N LEU A 134 -9.91 -4.58 12.31
CA LEU A 134 -10.59 -5.08 13.50
C LEU A 134 -11.27 -3.95 14.28
N MET A 135 -10.62 -2.79 14.37
CA MET A 135 -11.20 -1.58 14.99
C MET A 135 -12.46 -1.11 14.23
N ALA A 136 -12.44 -1.14 12.90
CA ALA A 136 -13.60 -0.79 12.07
C ALA A 136 -14.78 -1.76 12.30
N GLY A 137 -14.51 -3.07 12.26
CA GLY A 137 -15.54 -4.08 12.47
C GLY A 137 -16.14 -4.04 13.88
N TRP A 138 -15.30 -3.92 14.91
CA TRP A 138 -15.76 -3.84 16.30
C TRP A 138 -16.54 -2.55 16.57
N SER A 139 -16.03 -1.41 16.12
CA SER A 139 -16.64 -0.10 16.40
C SER A 139 -18.01 0.09 15.76
N SER A 140 -18.27 -0.54 14.61
CA SER A 140 -19.56 -0.44 13.91
C SER A 140 -20.77 -1.03 14.67
N ASN A 141 -20.53 -1.80 15.74
CA ASN A 141 -21.56 -2.44 16.56
C ASN A 141 -22.63 -3.20 15.75
N ASN A 142 -22.18 -3.91 14.71
CA ASN A 142 -23.02 -4.77 13.86
C ASN A 142 -22.37 -6.15 13.72
N LYS A 143 -23.15 -7.20 13.97
CA LYS A 143 -22.66 -8.60 13.88
C LYS A 143 -22.13 -8.94 12.49
N TRP A 144 -22.75 -8.41 11.44
CA TRP A 144 -22.33 -8.67 10.06
C TRP A 144 -20.96 -8.05 9.76
N SER A 145 -20.78 -6.79 10.13
CA SER A 145 -19.50 -6.07 10.00
C SER A 145 -18.39 -6.70 10.86
N MET A 146 -18.74 -7.20 12.06
CA MET A 146 -17.80 -7.95 12.89
C MET A 146 -17.35 -9.25 12.22
N PHE A 147 -18.28 -10.05 11.68
CA PHE A 147 -17.92 -11.30 11.01
C PHE A 147 -17.09 -11.05 9.75
N GLY A 148 -17.40 -10.00 8.98
CA GLY A 148 -16.60 -9.56 7.84
C GLY A 148 -15.17 -9.22 8.28
N ALA A 149 -15.01 -8.35 9.28
CA ALA A 149 -13.71 -7.93 9.77
C ALA A 149 -12.87 -9.10 10.34
N MET A 150 -13.49 -10.06 11.05
CA MET A 150 -12.79 -11.25 11.55
C MET A 150 -12.30 -12.15 10.41
N ARG A 151 -13.07 -12.27 9.32
CA ARG A 151 -12.66 -13.01 8.12
C ARG A 151 -11.50 -12.31 7.41
N SER A 152 -11.58 -11.00 7.20
CA SER A 152 -10.48 -10.21 6.59
C SER A 152 -9.20 -10.30 7.43
N ALA A 153 -9.33 -10.16 8.75
CA ALA A 153 -8.18 -10.23 9.65
C ALA A 153 -7.54 -11.62 9.63
N ALA A 154 -8.34 -12.70 9.69
CA ALA A 154 -7.83 -14.06 9.60
C ALA A 154 -7.09 -14.31 8.27
N GLN A 155 -7.62 -13.80 7.15
CA GLN A 155 -6.97 -13.89 5.85
C GLN A 155 -5.62 -13.15 5.85
N ILE A 156 -5.62 -11.86 6.19
CA ILE A 156 -4.41 -11.02 6.12
C ILE A 156 -3.31 -11.59 7.02
N ILE A 157 -3.63 -11.96 8.27
CA ILE A 157 -2.65 -12.56 9.20
C ILE A 157 -2.09 -13.89 8.64
N SER A 158 -2.93 -14.71 8.01
CA SER A 158 -2.50 -16.00 7.44
C SER A 158 -1.52 -15.83 6.29
N TYR A 159 -1.65 -14.76 5.50
CA TYR A 159 -0.75 -14.46 4.38
C TYR A 159 0.45 -13.58 4.75
N GLU A 160 0.41 -12.92 5.91
CA GLU A 160 1.54 -12.15 6.45
C GLU A 160 2.74 -13.05 6.77
N ILE A 161 2.52 -14.21 7.39
CA ILE A 161 3.59 -15.15 7.75
C ILE A 161 4.35 -15.66 6.50
N PRO A 162 3.69 -16.20 5.45
CA PRO A 162 4.36 -16.55 4.19
C PRO A 162 5.08 -15.38 3.54
N SER A 163 4.51 -14.18 3.57
CA SER A 163 5.15 -12.96 3.04
C SER A 163 6.47 -12.69 3.76
N VAL A 164 6.47 -12.68 5.09
CA VAL A 164 7.69 -12.46 5.90
C VAL A 164 8.75 -13.54 5.65
N LEU A 165 8.35 -14.82 5.57
CA LEU A 165 9.27 -15.92 5.28
C LEU A 165 9.91 -15.79 3.89
N SER A 166 9.15 -15.34 2.89
CA SER A 166 9.68 -15.12 1.54
C SER A 166 10.69 -13.96 1.49
N LEU A 167 10.46 -12.90 2.26
CA LEU A 167 11.38 -11.76 2.38
C LEU A 167 12.69 -12.13 3.07
N LEU A 168 12.67 -13.09 4.00
CA LEU A 168 13.87 -13.57 4.69
C LEU A 168 14.91 -14.14 3.72
N VAL A 169 14.48 -14.81 2.64
CA VAL A 169 15.37 -15.31 1.58
C VAL A 169 16.17 -14.17 0.94
N VAL A 170 15.54 -13.03 0.69
CA VAL A 170 16.20 -11.85 0.13
C VAL A 170 17.21 -11.26 1.11
N VAL A 171 16.87 -11.20 2.40
CA VAL A 171 17.77 -10.71 3.45
C VAL A 171 19.02 -11.58 3.57
N MET A 172 18.87 -12.91 3.51
CA MET A 172 20.01 -13.83 3.59
C MET A 172 21.00 -13.64 2.43
N ILE A 173 20.49 -13.33 1.24
CA ILE A 173 21.33 -13.08 0.06
C ILE A 173 21.99 -11.70 0.16
N ALA A 174 21.22 -10.68 0.56
CA ALA A 174 21.71 -9.31 0.62
C ALA A 174 22.66 -9.05 1.79
N GLY A 175 22.55 -9.81 2.88
CA GLY A 175 23.31 -9.60 4.11
C GLY A 175 22.99 -8.28 4.84
N SER A 176 21.90 -7.60 4.47
CA SER A 176 21.46 -6.33 5.04
C SER A 176 19.93 -6.28 5.12
N LEU A 177 19.41 -5.57 6.12
CA LEU A 177 17.99 -5.23 6.25
C LEU A 177 17.66 -3.84 5.67
N ASN A 178 18.68 -3.13 5.21
CA ASN A 178 18.54 -1.82 4.59
C ASN A 178 18.07 -1.98 3.13
N LEU A 179 16.94 -1.35 2.80
CA LEU A 179 16.36 -1.41 1.45
C LEU A 179 17.26 -0.74 0.39
N GLN A 180 18.11 0.22 0.77
CA GLN A 180 19.07 0.81 -0.16
C GLN A 180 20.19 -0.14 -0.52
N ASP A 181 20.76 -0.83 0.46
CA ASP A 181 21.83 -1.81 0.21
C ASP A 181 21.31 -2.93 -0.70
N ILE A 182 20.08 -3.41 -0.44
CA ILE A 182 19.38 -4.38 -1.28
C ILE A 182 19.21 -3.83 -2.71
N ASN A 183 18.74 -2.59 -2.87
CA ASN A 183 18.57 -1.97 -4.18
C ASN A 183 19.91 -1.79 -4.93
N HIS A 184 20.97 -1.36 -4.24
CA HIS A 184 22.30 -1.20 -4.83
C HIS A 184 22.87 -2.54 -5.33
N GLN A 185 22.65 -3.63 -4.61
CA GLN A 185 23.06 -4.98 -5.05
C GLN A 185 22.26 -5.49 -6.25
N GLN A 186 21.08 -4.92 -6.50
CA GLN A 186 20.25 -5.19 -7.67
C GLN A 186 20.50 -4.24 -8.85
N SER A 187 21.50 -3.37 -8.75
CA SER A 187 21.84 -2.42 -9.82
C SER A 187 22.39 -3.11 -11.07
N GLY A 188 22.21 -2.45 -12.22
CA GLY A 188 22.58 -2.96 -13.54
C GLY A 188 21.36 -3.36 -14.38
N TRP A 189 21.55 -4.36 -15.25
CA TRP A 189 20.48 -4.83 -16.15
C TRP A 189 19.57 -5.85 -15.47
N PHE A 190 18.46 -6.23 -16.10
CA PHE A 190 17.45 -7.12 -15.50
C PHE A 190 18.00 -8.47 -15.02
N TRP A 191 19.12 -8.94 -15.59
CA TRP A 191 19.81 -10.16 -15.16
C TRP A 191 20.39 -10.10 -13.75
N ASN A 192 20.65 -8.91 -13.21
CA ASN A 192 21.18 -8.72 -11.85
C ASN A 192 20.09 -8.69 -10.77
N TRP A 193 18.82 -8.64 -11.15
CA TRP A 193 17.72 -8.64 -10.19
C TRP A 193 17.69 -9.97 -9.46
N PHE A 194 17.45 -9.94 -8.15
CA PHE A 194 17.54 -11.14 -7.32
C PHE A 194 16.63 -12.29 -7.79
N VAL A 195 15.47 -11.97 -8.36
CA VAL A 195 14.54 -12.95 -8.94
C VAL A 195 15.18 -13.78 -10.06
N PHE A 196 16.00 -13.15 -10.91
CA PHE A 196 16.63 -13.80 -12.06
C PHE A 196 18.05 -14.28 -11.80
N LYS A 197 18.75 -13.66 -10.85
CA LYS A 197 20.14 -13.98 -10.52
C LYS A 197 20.30 -15.24 -9.69
N TYR A 198 19.32 -15.56 -8.83
CA TYR A 198 19.37 -16.71 -7.92
C TYR A 198 18.17 -17.68 -8.07
N PRO A 199 17.88 -18.21 -9.28
CA PRO A 199 16.92 -19.31 -9.43
C PRO A 199 17.51 -20.62 -8.85
N PRO A 200 16.69 -21.54 -8.31
CA PRO A 200 15.22 -21.53 -8.24
C PRO A 200 14.63 -20.93 -6.95
N PHE A 201 15.41 -20.78 -5.89
CA PHE A 201 14.90 -20.47 -4.55
C PHE A 201 14.26 -19.07 -4.45
N VAL A 202 14.88 -18.05 -5.03
CA VAL A 202 14.32 -16.68 -5.01
C VAL A 202 13.10 -16.56 -5.90
N PHE A 203 13.03 -17.33 -6.99
CA PHE A 203 11.85 -17.36 -7.84
C PHE A 203 10.64 -17.94 -7.09
N VAL A 204 10.83 -19.02 -6.33
CA VAL A 204 9.77 -19.58 -5.47
C VAL A 204 9.34 -18.57 -4.39
N ALA A 205 10.31 -17.91 -3.73
CA ALA A 205 10.02 -16.87 -2.75
C ALA A 205 9.22 -15.72 -3.38
N PHE A 206 9.57 -15.29 -4.60
CA PHE A 206 8.83 -14.28 -5.35
C PHE A 206 7.39 -14.70 -5.62
N VAL A 207 7.14 -15.94 -6.05
CA VAL A 207 5.77 -16.44 -6.28
C VAL A 207 4.98 -16.46 -4.98
N ILE A 208 5.57 -16.92 -3.87
CA ILE A 208 4.91 -16.92 -2.55
C ILE A 208 4.58 -15.49 -2.12
N TYR A 209 5.53 -14.56 -2.24
CA TYR A 209 5.33 -13.14 -1.93
C TYR A 209 4.24 -12.51 -2.79
N PHE A 210 4.23 -12.81 -4.09
CA PHE A 210 3.22 -12.29 -5.03
C PHE A 210 1.82 -12.78 -4.66
N VAL A 211 1.65 -14.06 -4.35
CA VAL A 211 0.36 -14.61 -3.94
C VAL A 211 -0.08 -14.04 -2.58
N ALA A 212 0.85 -13.94 -1.62
CA ALA A 212 0.56 -13.38 -0.29
C ALA A 212 0.15 -11.90 -0.35
N SER A 213 0.86 -11.08 -1.12
CA SER A 213 0.53 -9.66 -1.31
C SER A 213 -0.79 -9.44 -2.06
N LEU A 214 -1.15 -10.34 -2.99
CA LEU A 214 -2.48 -10.32 -3.62
C LEU A 214 -3.60 -10.59 -2.60
N ALA A 215 -3.37 -11.53 -1.68
CA ALA A 215 -4.33 -11.84 -0.62
C ALA A 215 -4.44 -10.72 0.43
N GLU A 216 -3.33 -10.05 0.76
CA GLU A 216 -3.29 -8.90 1.66
C GLU A 216 -4.09 -7.70 1.12
N THR A 217 -4.04 -7.49 -0.21
CA THR A 217 -4.81 -6.43 -0.89
C THR A 217 -6.27 -6.81 -1.17
N ASN A 218 -6.73 -7.97 -0.67
CA ASN A 218 -8.10 -8.49 -0.82
C ASN A 218 -8.57 -8.50 -2.30
N ARG A 219 -7.68 -8.84 -3.23
CA ARG A 219 -8.01 -8.94 -4.66
C ARG A 219 -8.35 -10.36 -5.06
N THR A 220 -9.17 -10.48 -6.12
CA THR A 220 -9.53 -11.78 -6.70
C THR A 220 -8.26 -12.54 -7.10
N PRO A 221 -8.18 -13.85 -6.84
CA PRO A 221 -9.25 -14.83 -6.57
C PRO A 221 -9.60 -15.02 -5.08
N PHE A 222 -9.00 -14.24 -4.18
CA PHE A 222 -9.22 -14.41 -2.74
C PHE A 222 -10.58 -13.86 -2.29
N ASP A 223 -11.09 -14.44 -1.22
CA ASP A 223 -12.40 -14.14 -0.67
C ASP A 223 -12.46 -12.64 -0.33
N MET A 224 -13.41 -11.92 -0.93
CA MET A 224 -13.65 -10.52 -0.62
C MET A 224 -14.69 -10.49 0.50
N PRO A 225 -14.31 -10.11 1.73
CA PRO A 225 -15.27 -9.65 2.72
C PRO A 225 -15.72 -8.24 2.35
N GLU A 226 -16.44 -8.09 1.23
CA GLU A 226 -17.35 -6.96 1.03
C GLU A 226 -18.62 -7.17 1.87
#